data_AF-A0A7C5MLX0-F1
#
_entry.id   AF-A0A7C5MLX0-F1
#
_cell.length_a   1.000
_cell.length_b   1.000
_cell.length_c   1.000
_cell.angle_alpha   90.00
_cell.angle_beta   90.00
_cell.angle_gamma   90.00
#
_symmetry.space_group_name_H-M   'P 1'
#
loop_
_entity.id
_entity.type
_entity.pdbx_description
1 polymer ?
#
loop_
_entity_poly.entity_id
_entity_poly.type
_entity_poly.pdbx_seq_one_letter_code
_entity_poly.pdbx_strand_id
1 'polypeptide(L)'
;MAAKERKGSGVLRIIFFPLRLALLVILPFILLIRVSVLAYAQFELSTWLSLGVGGLLTFLLLYFYMNRISRAILGKKKSTDGTRTFSLRAAMFIVGGFCLYALLYLSASNAKTETVKSEFTSVHPLLRLSVSALALLDQDLIITDMSRTHADYDDMGLKRLNNSLHYPQKDGYVHAIDLRTNGRSEWRNSLLKWYFWAMGMNTLRHVGTGDHLHISLIIWDNPKAI
;
A
#
# COMPACT_ATOMS: atom_id res chain seq x y z
N MET A 1 43.88 25.33 28.11
CA MET A 1 43.29 24.06 27.66
C MET A 1 42.15 24.38 26.70
N ALA A 2 42.37 24.18 25.40
CA ALA A 2 41.39 24.48 24.35
C ALA A 2 40.37 23.34 24.22
N ALA A 3 39.08 23.69 24.24
CA ALA A 3 38.00 22.75 23.98
C ALA A 3 38.01 22.34 22.50
N LYS A 4 38.21 21.04 22.28
CA LYS A 4 38.17 20.41 20.96
C LYS A 4 36.73 20.44 20.44
N GLU A 5 36.44 21.36 19.50
CA GLU A 5 35.17 21.36 18.75
C GLU A 5 34.96 20.00 18.09
N ARG A 6 33.91 19.28 18.51
CA ARG A 6 33.43 18.07 17.82
C ARG A 6 32.77 18.47 16.50
N LYS A 7 33.57 18.65 15.44
CA LYS A 7 33.15 18.86 14.04
C LYS A 7 32.47 17.64 13.35
N GLY A 8 31.99 16.66 14.12
CA GLY A 8 31.40 15.42 13.58
C GLY A 8 29.86 15.40 13.47
N SER A 9 29.14 16.41 13.98
CA SER A 9 27.67 16.36 14.13
C SER A 9 26.87 16.94 12.95
N GLY A 10 27.51 17.71 12.07
CA GLY A 10 26.83 18.42 10.97
C GLY A 10 26.39 17.50 9.83
N VAL A 11 27.29 16.65 9.33
CA VAL A 11 27.03 15.74 8.20
C VAL A 11 25.98 14.69 8.55
N LEU A 12 26.07 14.11 9.76
CA LEU A 12 25.06 13.17 10.26
C LEU A 12 23.68 13.83 10.35
N ARG A 13 23.58 15.08 10.83
CA ARG A 13 22.29 15.81 10.88
C ARG A 13 21.70 16.07 9.51
N ILE A 14 22.51 16.40 8.50
CA ILE A 14 22.07 16.68 7.14
C ILE A 14 21.47 15.42 6.49
N ILE A 15 22.04 14.24 6.75
CA ILE A 15 21.53 12.97 6.21
C ILE A 15 20.32 12.44 7.00
N PHE A 16 20.34 12.54 8.33
CA PHE A 16 19.26 12.00 9.16
C PHE A 16 17.97 12.81 9.12
N PHE A 17 18.05 14.11 8.81
CA PHE A 17 16.85 14.96 8.71
C PHE A 17 15.89 14.55 7.58
N PRO A 18 16.30 14.44 6.29
CA PRO A 18 15.42 14.03 5.21
C PRO A 18 14.94 12.58 5.40
N LEU A 19 15.79 11.68 5.89
CA LEU A 19 15.38 10.31 6.20
C LEU A 19 14.27 10.29 7.25
N ARG A 20 14.40 11.08 8.32
CA ARG A 20 13.37 11.20 9.35
C ARG A 20 12.06 11.74 8.78
N LEU A 21 12.13 12.74 7.90
CA LEU A 21 10.94 13.31 7.26
C LEU A 21 10.26 12.27 6.35
N ALA A 22 11.04 11.55 5.55
CA ALA A 22 10.54 10.47 4.72
C ALA A 22 9.86 9.38 5.55
N LEU A 23 10.49 8.95 6.66
CA LEU A 23 9.90 7.97 7.58
C LEU A 23 8.60 8.47 8.22
N LEU A 24 8.51 9.76 8.59
CA LEU A 24 7.27 10.32 9.14
C LEU A 24 6.09 10.25 8.15
N VAL A 25 6.37 10.35 6.84
CA VAL A 25 5.35 10.28 5.79
C VAL A 25 5.04 8.84 5.39
N ILE A 26 6.05 7.99 5.26
CA ILE A 26 5.92 6.62 4.73
C ILE A 26 5.42 5.64 5.80
N LEU A 27 5.84 5.82 7.06
CA LEU A 27 5.50 4.88 8.15
C LEU A 27 3.99 4.69 8.36
N PRO A 28 3.13 5.72 8.30
CA PRO A 28 1.68 5.52 8.36
C PRO A 28 1.14 4.56 7.29
N PHE A 29 1.63 4.65 6.05
CA PHE A 29 1.21 3.75 4.97
C PHE A 29 1.71 2.32 5.22
N ILE A 30 2.99 2.17 5.60
CA ILE A 30 3.55 0.86 5.95
C ILE A 30 2.75 0.22 7.08
N LEU A 31 2.48 0.97 8.16
CA LEU A 31 1.74 0.46 9.31
C LEU A 31 0.34 0.03 8.91
N LEU A 32 -0.38 0.88 8.15
CA LEU A 32 -1.73 0.58 7.67
C LEU A 32 -1.77 -0.72 6.86
N ILE A 33 -0.94 -0.80 5.82
CA ILE A 33 -0.98 -1.92 4.87
C ILE A 33 -0.45 -3.20 5.53
N ARG A 34 0.75 -3.14 6.13
CA ARG A 34 1.42 -4.33 6.65
C ARG A 34 0.64 -4.96 7.79
N VAL A 35 0.07 -4.16 8.69
CA VAL A 35 -0.75 -4.69 9.79
C VAL A 35 -2.04 -5.29 9.24
N SER A 36 -2.70 -4.65 8.27
CA SER A 36 -3.91 -5.21 7.69
C SER A 36 -3.67 -6.50 6.93
N VAL A 37 -2.57 -6.59 6.15
CA VAL A 37 -2.19 -7.84 5.48
C VAL A 37 -1.81 -8.92 6.48
N LEU A 38 -1.10 -8.57 7.56
CA LEU A 38 -0.72 -9.52 8.60
C LEU A 38 -1.94 -10.02 9.38
N ALA A 39 -2.89 -9.14 9.72
CA ALA A 39 -4.16 -9.48 10.35
C ALA A 39 -4.99 -10.44 9.49
N TYR A 40 -5.03 -10.20 8.18
CA TYR A 40 -5.77 -11.03 7.23
C TYR A 40 -5.09 -12.37 7.01
N ALA A 41 -3.79 -12.37 6.73
CA ALA A 41 -3.03 -13.58 6.50
C ALA A 41 -2.84 -14.33 7.82
N GLN A 42 -2.04 -13.85 8.76
CA GLN A 42 -1.60 -14.69 9.88
C GLN A 42 -2.69 -14.97 10.95
N PHE A 43 -3.68 -14.09 11.07
CA PHE A 43 -4.73 -14.21 12.09
C PHE A 43 -6.10 -14.56 11.50
N GLU A 44 -6.18 -14.80 10.19
CA GLU A 44 -7.41 -15.20 9.47
C GLU A 44 -8.61 -14.28 9.75
N LEU A 45 -8.33 -13.00 10.08
CA LEU A 45 -9.39 -12.04 10.33
C LEU A 45 -10.06 -11.67 9.00
N SER A 46 -11.37 -11.43 9.05
CA SER A 46 -12.10 -10.94 7.87
C SER A 46 -11.45 -9.67 7.30
N THR A 47 -11.62 -9.46 5.99
CA THR A 47 -11.03 -8.33 5.26
C THR A 47 -11.25 -7.00 5.95
N TRP A 48 -12.49 -6.72 6.37
CA TRP A 48 -12.87 -5.45 6.99
C TRP A 48 -12.32 -5.31 8.40
N LEU A 49 -12.28 -6.40 9.18
CA LEU A 49 -11.68 -6.39 10.51
C LEU A 49 -10.17 -6.13 10.43
N SER A 50 -9.49 -6.80 9.49
CA SER A 50 -8.07 -6.61 9.19
C SER A 50 -7.76 -5.16 8.79
N LEU A 51 -8.58 -4.57 7.92
CA LEU A 51 -8.48 -3.16 7.57
C LEU A 51 -8.71 -2.26 8.79
N GLY A 52 -9.69 -2.59 9.63
CA GLY A 52 -10.00 -1.87 10.87
C GLY A 52 -8.83 -1.86 11.85
N VAL A 53 -8.13 -2.99 12.04
CA VAL A 53 -6.95 -3.09 12.91
C VAL A 53 -5.81 -2.20 12.40
N GLY A 54 -5.46 -2.29 11.11
CA GLY A 54 -4.42 -1.44 10.51
C GLY A 54 -4.80 0.04 10.53
N GLY A 55 -6.06 0.36 10.25
CA GLY A 55 -6.64 1.70 10.33
C GLY A 55 -6.54 2.29 11.74
N LEU A 56 -6.91 1.52 12.76
CA LEU A 56 -6.86 1.95 14.15
C LEU A 56 -5.42 2.24 14.60
N LEU A 57 -4.47 1.34 14.34
CA LEU A 57 -3.08 1.56 14.71
C LEU A 57 -2.47 2.77 13.99
N THR A 58 -2.81 2.96 12.72
CA THR A 58 -2.37 4.11 11.93
C THR A 58 -2.99 5.41 12.43
N PHE A 59 -4.28 5.39 12.79
CA PHE A 59 -4.95 6.51 13.43
C PHE A 59 -4.26 6.91 14.74
N LEU A 60 -3.96 5.95 15.61
CA LEU A 60 -3.25 6.22 16.86
C LEU A 60 -1.88 6.85 16.59
N LEU A 61 -1.10 6.28 15.65
CA LEU A 61 0.19 6.83 15.25
C LEU A 61 0.08 8.29 14.79
N LEU A 62 -0.83 8.57 13.87
CA LEU A 62 -1.04 9.92 13.34
C LEU A 62 -1.56 10.88 14.41
N TYR A 63 -2.43 10.43 15.30
CA TYR A 63 -2.88 11.22 16.43
C TYR A 63 -1.68 11.65 17.32
N PHE A 64 -0.76 10.74 17.61
CA PHE A 64 0.46 11.09 18.34
C PHE A 64 1.34 12.07 17.55
N TYR A 65 1.48 11.89 16.24
CA TYR A 65 2.24 12.81 15.39
C TYR A 65 1.64 14.21 15.41
N MET A 66 0.34 14.33 15.17
CA MET A 66 -0.37 15.61 15.13
C MET A 66 -0.34 16.30 16.49
N ASN A 67 -0.50 15.56 17.60
CA ASN A 67 -0.39 16.13 18.93
C ASN A 67 1.04 16.65 19.22
N ARG A 68 2.09 15.93 18.77
CA ARG A 68 3.48 16.38 18.90
C ARG A 68 3.76 17.62 18.06
N ILE A 69 3.31 17.65 16.80
CA ILE A 69 3.47 18.78 15.88
C ILE A 69 2.72 20.01 16.41
N SER A 70 1.45 19.84 16.79
CA SER A 70 0.62 20.91 17.32
C SER A 70 1.25 21.56 18.55
N ARG A 71 1.78 20.77 19.49
CA ARG A 71 2.49 21.29 20.68
C ARG A 71 3.80 21.99 20.34
N ALA A 72 4.50 21.54 19.30
CA ALA A 72 5.74 22.17 18.85
C ALA A 72 5.48 23.55 18.23
N ILE A 73 4.39 23.70 17.48
CA ILE A 73 4.02 24.95 16.79
C ILE A 73 3.32 25.94 17.73
N LEU A 74 2.33 25.48 18.51
CA LEU A 74 1.49 26.35 19.37
C LEU A 74 2.09 26.62 20.75
N GLY A 75 3.23 26.01 21.08
CA GLY A 75 3.93 26.14 22.35
C GLY A 75 3.33 25.29 23.49
N LYS A 76 4.20 24.87 24.43
CA LYS A 76 3.86 23.94 25.53
C LYS A 76 2.74 24.42 26.48
N LYS A 77 2.44 25.73 26.52
CA LYS A 77 1.50 26.36 27.47
C LYS A 77 0.02 26.29 27.05
N LYS A 78 -0.30 25.88 25.81
CA LYS A 78 -1.69 25.78 25.32
C LYS A 78 -2.03 24.37 24.82
N SER A 79 -1.77 23.35 25.64
CA SER A 79 -2.44 22.04 25.45
C SER A 79 -3.90 22.15 25.91
N THR A 80 -4.68 22.98 25.24
CA THR A 80 -6.13 23.12 25.46
C THR A 80 -6.88 21.95 24.82
N ASP A 81 -8.10 21.66 25.25
CA ASP A 81 -8.96 20.63 24.61
C ASP A 81 -9.08 20.83 23.09
N GLY A 82 -9.06 22.08 22.62
CA GLY A 82 -9.06 22.41 21.19
C GLY A 82 -7.93 21.77 20.38
N THR A 83 -6.70 21.67 20.92
CA THR A 83 -5.56 21.06 20.18
C THR A 83 -5.69 19.54 20.09
N ARG A 84 -6.27 18.91 21.11
CA ARG A 84 -6.52 17.46 21.12
C ARG A 84 -7.63 17.11 20.14
N THR A 85 -8.73 17.87 20.18
CA THR A 85 -9.85 17.71 19.25
C THR A 85 -9.42 17.93 17.79
N PHE A 86 -8.60 18.93 17.52
CA PHE A 86 -8.02 19.14 16.18
C PHE A 86 -7.18 17.94 15.73
N SER A 87 -6.22 17.50 16.56
CA SER A 87 -5.35 16.37 16.24
C SER A 87 -6.13 15.08 15.97
N LEU A 88 -7.18 14.84 16.77
CA LEU A 88 -8.07 13.70 16.61
C LEU A 88 -8.85 13.78 15.29
N ARG A 89 -9.48 14.91 14.99
CA ARG A 89 -10.21 15.13 13.72
C ARG A 89 -9.31 15.01 12.50
N ALA A 90 -8.11 15.60 12.56
CA ALA A 90 -7.12 15.51 11.49
C ALA A 90 -6.70 14.05 11.24
N ALA A 91 -6.37 13.31 12.30
CA ALA A 91 -5.98 11.90 12.16
C ALA A 91 -7.13 11.04 11.59
N MET A 92 -8.37 11.23 12.06
CA MET A 92 -9.54 10.53 11.49
C MET A 92 -9.75 10.86 10.02
N PHE A 93 -9.67 12.15 9.66
CA PHE A 93 -9.88 12.60 8.28
C PHE A 93 -8.79 12.06 7.34
N ILE A 94 -7.53 12.07 7.76
CA ILE A 94 -6.41 11.56 6.95
C ILE A 94 -6.56 10.06 6.73
N VAL A 95 -6.77 9.27 7.79
CA VAL A 95 -6.89 7.80 7.67
C VAL A 95 -8.16 7.44 6.90
N GLY A 96 -9.32 7.97 7.30
CA GLY A 96 -10.60 7.69 6.66
C GLY A 96 -10.64 8.15 5.21
N GLY A 97 -10.13 9.35 4.93
CA GLY A 97 -10.03 9.90 3.58
C GLY A 97 -9.11 9.07 2.68
N PHE A 98 -7.95 8.66 3.19
CA PHE A 98 -7.06 7.79 2.42
C PHE A 98 -7.66 6.41 2.18
N CYS A 99 -8.26 5.76 3.20
CA CYS A 99 -8.93 4.48 3.02
C CYS A 99 -10.07 4.58 2.00
N LEU A 100 -10.89 5.63 2.07
CA LEU A 100 -11.99 5.84 1.10
C LEU A 100 -11.45 6.00 -0.32
N TYR A 101 -10.44 6.87 -0.49
CA TYR A 101 -9.75 7.06 -1.76
C TYR A 101 -9.19 5.73 -2.29
N ALA A 102 -8.39 5.05 -1.48
CA ALA A 102 -7.66 3.86 -1.89
C ALA A 102 -8.57 2.66 -2.20
N LEU A 103 -9.76 2.60 -1.60
CA LEU A 103 -10.71 1.52 -1.86
C LEU A 103 -11.61 1.80 -3.06
N LEU A 104 -11.92 3.06 -3.37
CA LEU A 104 -12.95 3.39 -4.35
C LEU A 104 -12.41 3.99 -5.65
N TYR A 105 -11.18 4.47 -5.65
CA TYR A 105 -10.66 5.25 -6.76
C TYR A 105 -9.36 4.69 -7.33
N LEU A 106 -9.33 4.57 -8.65
CA LEU A 106 -8.14 4.36 -9.45
C LEU A 106 -8.13 5.41 -10.58
N SER A 107 -7.00 6.11 -10.73
CA SER A 107 -6.83 7.05 -11.83
C SER A 107 -6.82 6.31 -13.17
N ALA A 108 -7.42 6.91 -14.21
CA ALA A 108 -7.37 6.39 -15.57
C ALA A 108 -5.92 6.25 -16.07
N SER A 109 -5.02 7.15 -15.64
CA SER A 109 -3.59 7.09 -16.00
C SER A 109 -2.86 5.88 -15.42
N ASN A 110 -3.39 5.28 -14.35
CA ASN A 110 -2.80 4.11 -13.70
C ASN A 110 -3.45 2.79 -14.14
N ALA A 111 -4.38 2.82 -15.09
CA ALA A 111 -5.00 1.64 -15.68
C ALA A 111 -4.61 1.51 -17.16
N LYS A 112 -4.36 0.29 -17.63
CA LYS A 112 -4.04 0.03 -19.04
C LYS A 112 -5.22 0.36 -19.97
N THR A 113 -6.45 0.11 -19.53
CA THR A 113 -7.70 0.36 -20.25
C THR A 113 -8.80 0.79 -19.29
N GLU A 114 -9.88 1.39 -19.81
CA GLU A 114 -11.06 1.72 -19.00
C GLU A 114 -11.74 0.45 -18.44
N THR A 115 -11.67 -0.68 -19.14
CA THR A 115 -12.15 -1.98 -18.63
C THR A 115 -11.41 -2.37 -17.35
N VAL A 116 -10.07 -2.39 -17.41
CA VAL A 116 -9.23 -2.67 -16.23
C VAL A 116 -9.59 -1.71 -15.10
N LYS A 117 -9.72 -0.41 -15.39
CA LYS A 117 -10.13 0.56 -14.36
C LYS A 117 -11.48 0.24 -13.71
N SER A 118 -12.47 -0.17 -14.50
CA SER A 118 -13.81 -0.50 -14.01
C SER A 118 -13.84 -1.74 -13.10
N GLU A 119 -12.87 -2.65 -13.26
CA GLU A 119 -12.72 -3.84 -12.42
C GLU A 119 -12.11 -3.54 -11.05
N PHE A 120 -11.58 -2.34 -10.82
CA PHE A 120 -10.82 -2.06 -9.60
C PHE A 120 -11.55 -2.44 -8.31
N THR A 121 -12.88 -2.24 -8.24
CA THR A 121 -13.68 -2.57 -7.05
C THR A 121 -13.92 -4.07 -6.84
N SER A 122 -13.68 -4.92 -7.84
CA SER A 122 -13.71 -6.38 -7.70
C SER A 122 -12.45 -6.92 -7.03
N VAL A 123 -11.39 -6.11 -6.93
CA VAL A 123 -10.14 -6.48 -6.27
C VAL A 123 -10.28 -6.44 -4.76
N HIS A 124 -9.58 -7.34 -4.09
CA HIS A 124 -9.55 -7.40 -2.64
C HIS A 124 -9.10 -6.03 -2.03
N PRO A 125 -9.83 -5.48 -1.05
CA PRO A 125 -9.54 -4.20 -0.41
C PRO A 125 -8.06 -3.96 -0.01
N LEU A 126 -7.36 -4.99 0.46
CA LEU A 126 -5.96 -4.86 0.88
C LEU A 126 -4.98 -4.69 -0.29
N LEU A 127 -5.27 -5.27 -1.45
CA LEU A 127 -4.49 -5.04 -2.67
C LEU A 127 -4.73 -3.63 -3.20
N ARG A 128 -6.00 -3.19 -3.23
CA ARG A 128 -6.37 -1.81 -3.58
C ARG A 128 -5.66 -0.79 -2.70
N LEU A 129 -5.63 -1.03 -1.39
CA LEU A 129 -4.95 -0.17 -0.41
C LEU A 129 -3.44 -0.05 -0.71
N SER A 130 -2.78 -1.18 -0.95
CA SER A 130 -1.34 -1.24 -1.22
C SER A 130 -0.96 -0.60 -2.54
N VAL A 131 -1.70 -0.88 -3.61
CA VAL A 131 -1.44 -0.29 -4.94
C VAL A 131 -1.73 1.20 -4.94
N SER A 132 -2.80 1.65 -4.28
CA SER A 132 -3.14 3.07 -4.20
C SER A 132 -2.09 3.89 -3.44
N ALA A 133 -1.55 3.34 -2.34
CA ALA A 133 -0.46 3.98 -1.62
C ALA A 133 0.78 4.17 -2.50
N LEU A 134 1.11 3.16 -3.31
CA LEU A 134 2.23 3.24 -4.24
C LEU A 134 1.96 4.20 -5.41
N ALA A 135 0.76 4.21 -5.96
CA ALA A 135 0.38 5.09 -7.07
C ALA A 135 0.50 6.58 -6.71
N LEU A 136 0.37 6.94 -5.42
CA LEU A 136 0.65 8.30 -4.94
C LEU A 136 2.14 8.69 -5.06
N LEU A 137 3.05 7.72 -4.98
CA LEU A 137 4.50 7.92 -5.05
C LEU A 137 5.05 7.68 -6.46
N ASP A 138 4.42 6.80 -7.23
CA ASP A 138 4.84 6.34 -8.55
C ASP A 138 3.73 6.57 -9.57
N GLN A 139 3.71 7.78 -10.14
CA GLN A 139 2.66 8.19 -11.08
C GLN A 139 2.66 7.37 -12.38
N ASP A 140 3.80 6.75 -12.73
CA ASP A 140 3.95 5.89 -13.91
C ASP A 140 3.50 4.43 -13.66
N LEU A 141 2.99 4.11 -12.48
CA LEU A 141 2.51 2.77 -12.16
C LEU A 141 1.29 2.45 -13.03
N ILE A 142 1.34 1.34 -13.78
CA ILE A 142 0.22 0.93 -14.65
C ILE A 142 -0.22 -0.48 -14.25
N ILE A 143 -1.48 -0.59 -13.87
CA ILE A 143 -2.18 -1.85 -13.69
C ILE A 143 -2.58 -2.37 -15.07
N THR A 144 -2.12 -3.57 -15.41
CA THR A 144 -2.37 -4.18 -16.72
C THR A 144 -3.50 -5.19 -16.71
N ASP A 145 -3.76 -5.81 -15.57
CA ASP A 145 -4.79 -6.84 -15.42
C ASP A 145 -5.19 -6.99 -13.95
N MET A 146 -6.45 -7.38 -13.70
CA MET A 146 -7.00 -7.60 -12.36
C MET A 146 -7.93 -8.81 -12.34
N SER A 147 -9.08 -8.74 -13.02
CA SER A 147 -10.05 -9.83 -13.07
C SER A 147 -9.92 -10.62 -14.36
N ARG A 148 -9.95 -11.96 -14.26
CA ARG A 148 -10.02 -12.86 -15.41
C ARG A 148 -11.21 -13.80 -15.31
N THR A 149 -11.57 -14.35 -16.45
CA THR A 149 -12.53 -15.43 -16.63
C THR A 149 -11.85 -16.57 -17.38
N HIS A 150 -12.51 -17.74 -17.42
CA HIS A 150 -11.98 -18.87 -18.20
C HIS A 150 -11.91 -18.54 -19.70
N ALA A 151 -12.86 -17.74 -20.22
CA ALA A 151 -12.87 -17.29 -21.60
C ALA A 151 -11.65 -16.41 -21.92
N ASP A 152 -11.23 -15.55 -20.98
CA ASP A 152 -10.02 -14.73 -21.18
C ASP A 152 -8.76 -15.59 -21.37
N TYR A 153 -8.66 -16.73 -20.67
CA TYR A 153 -7.57 -17.67 -20.89
C TYR A 153 -7.67 -18.36 -22.26
N ASP A 154 -8.87 -18.69 -22.71
CA ASP A 154 -9.10 -19.27 -24.04
C ASP A 154 -8.71 -18.28 -25.15
N ASP A 155 -9.13 -17.03 -25.03
CA ASP A 155 -8.82 -15.96 -25.99
C ASP A 155 -7.31 -15.65 -26.06
N MET A 156 -6.60 -15.84 -24.94
CA MET A 156 -5.14 -15.76 -24.89
C MET A 156 -4.42 -17.02 -25.40
N GLY A 157 -5.15 -18.10 -25.70
CA GLY A 157 -4.56 -19.39 -26.07
C GLY A 157 -3.80 -20.06 -24.93
N LEU A 158 -4.11 -19.71 -23.67
CA LEU A 158 -3.48 -20.24 -22.48
C LEU A 158 -4.27 -21.41 -21.90
N LYS A 159 -3.60 -22.30 -21.19
CA LYS A 159 -4.27 -23.34 -20.41
C LYS A 159 -5.11 -22.70 -19.31
N ARG A 160 -6.41 -23.02 -19.28
CA ARG A 160 -7.29 -22.65 -18.17
C ARG A 160 -6.69 -23.12 -16.85
N LEU A 161 -6.45 -22.16 -15.96
CA LEU A 161 -6.11 -22.44 -14.57
C LEU A 161 -7.43 -22.54 -13.81
N ASN A 162 -7.61 -23.56 -12.98
CA ASN A 162 -8.84 -23.72 -12.19
C ASN A 162 -8.77 -22.96 -10.85
N ASN A 163 -7.59 -22.45 -10.50
CA ASN A 163 -7.27 -21.91 -9.19
C ASN A 163 -6.52 -20.57 -9.29
N SER A 164 -6.77 -19.80 -10.36
CA SER A 164 -6.16 -18.48 -10.60
C SER A 164 -6.61 -17.47 -9.54
N LEU A 165 -5.69 -16.64 -9.07
CA LEU A 165 -5.99 -15.54 -8.15
C LEU A 165 -6.64 -14.33 -8.84
N HIS A 166 -6.63 -14.31 -10.17
CA HIS A 166 -7.40 -13.34 -10.96
C HIS A 166 -8.89 -13.71 -11.04
N TYR A 167 -9.29 -14.88 -10.56
CA TYR A 167 -10.70 -15.24 -10.44
C TYR A 167 -11.27 -14.76 -9.10
N PRO A 168 -12.59 -14.53 -9.01
CA PRO A 168 -13.24 -14.31 -7.72
C PRO A 168 -13.00 -15.51 -6.79
N GLN A 169 -12.45 -15.24 -5.61
CA GLN A 169 -12.27 -16.21 -4.55
C GLN A 169 -13.57 -16.33 -3.73
N LYS A 170 -13.57 -17.15 -2.66
CA LYS A 170 -14.77 -17.38 -1.83
C LYS A 170 -15.36 -16.10 -1.20
N ASP A 171 -14.54 -15.08 -0.98
CA ASP A 171 -14.97 -13.79 -0.45
C ASP A 171 -15.52 -12.84 -1.52
N GLY A 172 -15.61 -13.30 -2.77
CA GLY A 172 -16.14 -12.56 -3.91
C GLY A 172 -15.16 -11.60 -4.57
N TYR A 173 -13.92 -11.50 -4.08
CA TYR A 173 -12.91 -10.62 -4.63
C TYR A 173 -11.89 -11.38 -5.48
N VAL A 174 -11.23 -10.67 -6.39
CA VAL A 174 -9.98 -11.14 -7.01
C VAL A 174 -8.80 -10.79 -6.12
N HIS A 175 -7.83 -11.70 -6.05
CA HIS A 175 -6.73 -11.68 -5.08
C HIS A 175 -5.37 -11.49 -5.75
N ALA A 176 -5.38 -11.08 -7.02
CA ALA A 176 -4.18 -10.74 -7.78
C ALA A 176 -4.36 -9.46 -8.60
N ILE A 177 -3.23 -8.82 -8.88
CA ILE A 177 -3.09 -7.68 -9.79
C ILE A 177 -1.81 -7.88 -10.60
N ASP A 178 -1.87 -7.60 -11.90
CA ASP A 178 -0.68 -7.54 -12.75
C ASP A 178 -0.28 -6.07 -12.98
N LEU A 179 1.00 -5.77 -12.75
CA LEU A 179 1.59 -4.43 -12.87
C LEU A 179 2.62 -4.41 -13.99
N ARG A 180 2.55 -3.41 -14.88
CA ARG A 180 3.51 -3.26 -15.99
C ARG A 180 4.93 -3.06 -15.46
N THR A 181 5.87 -3.86 -15.98
CA THR A 181 7.32 -3.68 -15.76
C THR A 181 8.07 -3.28 -17.04
N ASN A 182 7.47 -3.50 -18.22
CA ASN A 182 8.01 -3.04 -19.51
C ASN A 182 8.29 -1.53 -19.53
N GLY A 183 9.44 -1.15 -20.09
CA GLY A 183 9.83 0.26 -20.25
C GLY A 183 10.23 0.94 -18.94
N ARG A 184 10.26 0.20 -17.82
CA ARG A 184 10.73 0.68 -16.52
C ARG A 184 12.13 0.14 -16.26
N SER A 185 12.98 0.95 -15.63
CA SER A 185 14.33 0.53 -15.24
C SER A 185 14.29 -0.61 -14.22
N GLU A 186 15.25 -1.53 -14.31
CA GLU A 186 15.33 -2.71 -13.43
C GLU A 186 15.37 -2.39 -11.93
N TRP A 187 15.99 -1.27 -11.53
CA TRP A 187 15.97 -0.86 -10.12
C TRP A 187 14.58 -0.44 -9.65
N ARG A 188 13.77 0.24 -10.49
CA ARG A 188 12.37 0.56 -10.19
C ARG A 188 11.55 -0.72 -10.06
N ASN A 189 11.73 -1.68 -10.96
CA ASN A 189 11.05 -2.97 -10.90
C ASN A 189 11.46 -3.78 -9.65
N SER A 190 12.73 -3.68 -9.25
CA SER A 190 13.23 -4.28 -8.02
C SER A 190 12.59 -3.65 -6.78
N LEU A 191 12.53 -2.31 -6.71
CA LEU A 191 11.87 -1.61 -5.61
C LEU A 191 10.37 -1.90 -5.55
N LEU A 192 9.72 -2.01 -6.71
CA LEU A 192 8.32 -2.40 -6.81
C LEU A 192 8.08 -3.77 -6.18
N LYS A 193 8.89 -4.77 -6.57
CA LYS A 193 8.85 -6.11 -5.98
C LYS A 193 9.09 -6.08 -4.47
N TRP A 194 10.12 -5.36 -4.04
CA TRP A 194 10.47 -5.24 -2.62
C TRP A 194 9.36 -4.59 -1.79
N TYR A 195 8.71 -3.56 -2.32
CA TYR A 195 7.60 -2.89 -1.67
C TYR A 195 6.46 -3.86 -1.37
N PHE A 196 5.95 -4.57 -2.38
CA PHE A 196 4.83 -5.49 -2.19
C PHE A 196 5.21 -6.68 -1.30
N TRP A 197 6.41 -7.23 -1.48
CA TRP A 197 6.94 -8.27 -0.59
C TRP A 197 7.00 -7.80 0.86
N ALA A 198 7.52 -6.60 1.12
CA ALA A 198 7.60 -6.03 2.46
C ALA A 198 6.23 -5.78 3.08
N MET A 199 5.22 -5.45 2.26
CA MET A 199 3.83 -5.32 2.69
C MET A 199 3.16 -6.67 2.99
N GLY A 200 3.73 -7.78 2.53
CA GLY A 200 3.26 -9.15 2.80
C GLY A 200 2.56 -9.83 1.66
N MET A 201 2.76 -9.33 0.45
CA MET A 201 2.18 -9.90 -0.75
C MET A 201 3.17 -10.85 -1.42
N ASN A 202 2.63 -11.83 -2.12
CA ASN A 202 3.40 -12.62 -3.05
C ASN A 202 3.73 -11.78 -4.28
N THR A 203 4.92 -11.97 -4.84
CA THR A 203 5.37 -11.22 -6.01
C THR A 203 6.07 -12.16 -6.99
N LEU A 204 5.60 -12.18 -8.23
CA LEU A 204 6.15 -12.99 -9.30
C LEU A 204 6.25 -12.14 -10.57
N ARG A 205 7.48 -11.87 -11.04
CA ARG A 205 7.67 -11.22 -12.34
C ARG A 205 7.74 -12.30 -13.41
N HIS A 206 6.98 -12.12 -14.48
CA HIS A 206 7.02 -13.02 -15.63
C HIS A 206 6.95 -12.24 -16.93
N VAL A 207 7.46 -12.88 -18.00
CA VAL A 207 7.67 -12.26 -19.33
C VAL A 207 6.75 -12.87 -20.40
N GLY A 208 5.88 -13.84 -20.03
CA GLY A 208 5.12 -14.68 -20.96
C GLY A 208 4.19 -13.94 -21.92
N THR A 209 3.08 -13.37 -21.44
CA THR A 209 2.12 -12.58 -22.24
C THR A 209 2.48 -11.09 -22.32
N GLY A 210 3.68 -10.75 -21.85
CA GLY A 210 4.18 -9.40 -21.61
C GLY A 210 5.00 -9.41 -20.30
N ASP A 211 5.95 -8.49 -20.16
CA ASP A 211 6.71 -8.36 -18.92
C ASP A 211 5.94 -7.51 -17.89
N HIS A 212 5.55 -8.19 -16.82
CA HIS A 212 4.79 -7.62 -15.72
C HIS A 212 5.14 -8.30 -14.40
N LEU A 213 4.82 -7.60 -13.32
CA LEU A 213 4.88 -8.08 -11.96
C LEU A 213 3.47 -8.47 -11.52
N HIS A 214 3.25 -9.76 -11.36
CA HIS A 214 2.10 -10.29 -10.66
C HIS A 214 2.27 -10.10 -9.15
N ILE A 215 1.26 -9.53 -8.50
CA ILE A 215 1.17 -9.40 -7.05
C ILE A 215 -0.10 -10.05 -6.55
N SER A 216 -0.02 -10.73 -5.41
CA SER A 216 -1.19 -11.41 -4.86
C SER A 216 -1.18 -11.56 -3.35
N LEU A 217 -2.37 -11.77 -2.78
CA LEU A 217 -2.51 -12.11 -1.36
C LEU A 217 -2.22 -13.58 -1.14
N ILE A 218 -1.72 -13.89 0.06
CA ILE A 218 -1.65 -15.27 0.54
C ILE A 218 -3.07 -15.67 0.94
N ILE A 219 -3.59 -16.72 0.31
CA ILE A 219 -4.89 -17.31 0.67
C ILE A 219 -4.69 -18.71 1.26
N TRP A 220 -5.27 -18.92 2.45
CA TRP A 220 -5.17 -20.19 3.17
C TRP A 220 -5.99 -21.30 2.55
N ASP A 221 -7.13 -20.94 1.96
CA ASP A 221 -8.06 -21.87 1.36
C ASP A 221 -7.55 -22.46 0.03
N ASN A 222 -6.54 -21.84 -0.57
CA ASN A 222 -5.94 -22.27 -1.83
C ASN A 222 -4.45 -21.88 -1.87
N PRO A 223 -3.60 -22.52 -1.05
CA PRO A 223 -2.19 -22.15 -0.91
C PRO A 223 -1.35 -22.47 -2.16
N LYS A 224 -1.94 -23.16 -3.15
CA LYS A 224 -1.35 -23.45 -4.46
C LYS A 224 -1.86 -22.52 -5.56
N ALA A 225 -2.66 -21.51 -5.22
CA ALA A 225 -3.13 -20.52 -6.17
C ALA A 225 -1.96 -19.75 -6.78
N ILE A 226 -2.07 -19.48 -8.07
CA ILE A 226 -1.09 -18.73 -8.85
C ILE A 226 -1.80 -17.52 -9.44
#